data_AF-A0A846Q3F5-F1
#
_entry.id   AF-A0A846Q3F5-F1
#
_cell.length_a   1.000
_cell.length_b   1.000
_cell.length_c   1.000
_cell.angle_alpha   90.00
_cell.angle_beta   90.00
_cell.angle_gamma   90.00
#
_symmetry.space_group_name_H-M   'P 1'
#
loop_
_entity.id
_entity.type
_entity.pdbx_description
1 polymer ?
#
loop_
_entity_poly.entity_id
_entity_poly.type
_entity_poly.pdbx_seq_one_letter_code
_entity_poly.pdbx_strand_id
1 'polypeptide(L)'
;MDKRFLVLAVFLVIAIWIFVPLAIAKPGDRGAKACNDKTDNDGDGYTDFPDDPGCSSKNDRSELDPNVECDDGIDNDGDNDIDYNDGGCTGPTDDDETNCGDDVCEGGEDCNNCAADCLESGQVCCNGVAYWGDCCDDNDCTSPETCVNHNCQIADSCSDTDGGYVLTVQGTVSGYDSGYPYSYTDYCNSTYLTEYYCIGDQWWNDFVDCSMMNHTTCSNGACV
;
A
#
# COMPACT_ATOMS: atom_id res chain seq x y z
N MET A 1 47.32 -16.22 56.06
CA MET A 1 46.71 -16.88 54.89
C MET A 1 47.03 -18.35 54.96
N ASP A 2 46.00 -19.22 54.97
CA ASP A 2 46.19 -20.66 55.16
C ASP A 2 46.60 -21.32 53.84
N LYS A 3 47.68 -22.10 53.86
CA LYS A 3 48.22 -22.77 52.65
C LYS A 3 47.23 -23.77 52.05
N ARG A 4 46.27 -24.26 52.85
CA ARG A 4 45.19 -25.16 52.42
C ARG A 4 44.24 -24.50 51.41
N PHE A 5 43.96 -23.20 51.58
CA PHE A 5 43.12 -22.43 50.65
C PHE A 5 43.80 -22.24 49.29
N LEU A 6 45.11 -21.97 49.28
CA LEU A 6 45.88 -21.81 48.04
C LEU A 6 45.87 -23.11 47.21
N VAL A 7 46.05 -24.25 47.86
CA VAL A 7 46.04 -25.56 47.19
C VAL A 7 44.66 -25.86 46.59
N LEU A 8 43.56 -25.64 47.34
CA LEU A 8 42.21 -25.87 46.82
C LEU A 8 41.88 -24.95 45.62
N ALA A 9 42.27 -23.68 45.69
CA ALA A 9 42.05 -22.72 44.61
C ALA A 9 42.82 -23.11 43.34
N VAL A 10 44.08 -23.55 43.47
CA VAL A 10 44.90 -24.03 42.34
C VAL A 10 44.29 -25.28 41.71
N PHE A 11 43.80 -26.25 42.51
CA PHE A 11 43.11 -27.43 41.96
C PHE A 11 41.79 -27.08 41.26
N LEU A 12 41.00 -26.13 41.78
CA LEU A 12 39.77 -25.68 41.11
C LEU A 12 40.05 -24.97 39.78
N VAL A 13 41.04 -24.08 39.73
CA VAL A 13 41.43 -23.41 38.47
C VAL A 13 41.96 -24.43 37.46
N ILE A 14 42.81 -25.37 37.87
CA ILE A 14 43.30 -26.43 36.97
C ILE A 14 42.15 -27.34 36.51
N ALA A 15 41.19 -27.67 37.38
CA ALA A 15 40.02 -28.45 37.00
C ALA A 15 39.14 -27.70 35.97
N ILE A 16 38.95 -26.38 36.11
CA ILE A 16 38.21 -25.57 35.12
C ILE A 16 38.93 -25.58 33.75
N TRP A 17 40.26 -25.49 33.73
CA TRP A 17 41.02 -25.53 32.46
C TRP A 17 41.16 -26.93 31.83
N ILE A 18 40.92 -28.02 32.58
CA ILE A 18 40.99 -29.41 32.08
C ILE A 18 39.60 -30.01 31.79
N PHE A 19 38.57 -29.64 32.57
CA PHE A 19 37.19 -30.12 32.44
C PHE A 19 36.23 -29.11 31.79
N VAL A 20 36.73 -28.03 31.21
CA VAL A 20 36.04 -27.31 30.12
C VAL A 20 36.70 -27.68 28.79
N PRO A 21 36.55 -28.92 28.29
CA PRO A 21 36.77 -29.17 26.88
C PRO A 21 35.65 -28.46 26.13
N LEU A 22 36.03 -27.43 25.37
CA LEU A 22 35.39 -27.11 24.09
C LEU A 22 33.86 -27.20 24.09
N ALA A 23 33.20 -26.35 24.90
CA ALA A 23 31.98 -25.71 24.45
C ALA A 23 32.35 -24.66 23.37
N ILE A 24 33.04 -25.11 22.32
CA ILE A 24 33.09 -24.40 21.04
C ILE A 24 31.66 -24.48 20.54
N ALA A 25 31.03 -23.31 20.36
CA ALA A 25 29.79 -23.21 19.62
C ALA A 25 29.93 -24.00 18.32
N LYS A 26 28.92 -24.80 17.95
CA LYS A 26 28.85 -25.51 16.66
C LYS A 26 29.42 -24.57 15.59
N PRO A 27 30.58 -24.87 14.96
CA PRO A 27 30.95 -24.14 13.75
C PRO A 27 29.81 -24.41 12.78
N GLY A 28 29.14 -23.36 12.28
CA GLY A 28 28.14 -23.50 11.23
C GLY A 28 28.70 -24.40 10.14
N ASP A 29 27.94 -25.43 9.76
CA ASP A 29 28.50 -26.62 9.13
C ASP A 29 28.78 -26.35 7.64
N ARG A 30 29.94 -25.73 7.36
CA ARG A 30 30.46 -25.43 6.01
C ARG A 30 30.87 -26.72 5.25
N GLY A 31 30.09 -27.78 5.37
CA GLY A 31 30.41 -29.15 4.97
C GLY A 31 29.21 -30.11 4.96
N ALA A 32 28.20 -29.88 5.79
CA ALA A 32 26.87 -30.46 5.63
C ALA A 32 26.22 -29.99 4.32
N LYS A 33 25.19 -30.72 3.90
CA LYS A 33 24.33 -30.36 2.78
C LYS A 33 23.00 -29.97 3.39
N ALA A 34 22.70 -28.67 3.46
CA ALA A 34 21.49 -28.16 4.08
C ALA A 34 20.25 -28.83 3.44
N CYS A 35 20.15 -28.74 2.11
CA CYS A 35 19.16 -29.38 1.23
C CYS A 35 18.98 -30.91 1.25
N ASN A 36 19.58 -31.66 2.19
CA ASN A 36 19.32 -33.09 2.43
C ASN A 36 19.61 -33.48 3.90
N ASP A 37 19.44 -32.55 4.82
CA ASP A 37 19.68 -32.65 6.27
C ASP A 37 18.38 -32.98 7.04
N LYS A 38 17.22 -32.57 6.47
CA LYS A 38 15.86 -32.61 7.04
C LYS A 38 15.61 -31.59 8.15
N THR A 39 16.27 -30.46 8.06
CA THR A 39 16.08 -29.32 8.94
C THR A 39 16.04 -28.10 8.05
N ASP A 40 14.99 -27.31 8.16
CA ASP A 40 14.92 -25.89 7.75
C ASP A 40 16.14 -25.12 8.33
N ASN A 41 17.01 -24.61 7.46
CA ASN A 41 18.34 -24.03 7.81
C ASN A 41 18.41 -22.49 7.77
N ASP A 42 17.55 -21.82 7.00
CA ASP A 42 17.38 -20.36 6.92
C ASP A 42 16.17 -19.87 7.73
N GLY A 43 15.06 -20.60 7.71
CA GLY A 43 13.87 -20.33 8.52
C GLY A 43 12.61 -19.99 7.72
N ASP A 44 12.59 -20.21 6.40
CA ASP A 44 11.46 -19.86 5.53
C ASP A 44 10.24 -20.79 5.71
N GLY A 45 10.43 -21.92 6.39
CA GLY A 45 9.40 -22.93 6.67
C GLY A 45 9.31 -24.06 5.63
N TYR A 46 10.14 -24.04 4.60
CA TYR A 46 10.42 -25.16 3.71
C TYR A 46 11.61 -25.98 4.25
N THR A 47 11.99 -27.07 3.57
CA THR A 47 13.04 -27.99 4.05
C THR A 47 13.44 -28.98 2.96
N ASP A 48 14.74 -29.11 2.69
CA ASP A 48 15.35 -30.05 1.74
C ASP A 48 14.87 -29.93 0.27
N PHE A 49 15.79 -30.19 -0.67
CA PHE A 49 15.40 -30.40 -2.07
C PHE A 49 14.45 -31.61 -2.22
N PRO A 50 13.33 -31.51 -2.96
CA PRO A 50 12.96 -30.43 -3.89
C PRO A 50 11.81 -29.54 -3.40
N ASP A 51 11.46 -29.63 -2.13
CA ASP A 51 10.27 -28.96 -1.59
C ASP A 51 10.62 -27.52 -1.16
N ASP A 52 11.87 -27.32 -0.78
CA ASP A 52 12.61 -26.07 -0.57
C ASP A 52 12.96 -25.34 -1.89
N PRO A 53 12.65 -24.03 -2.03
CA PRO A 53 12.87 -23.29 -3.29
C PRO A 53 14.33 -22.98 -3.60
N GLY A 54 15.11 -22.43 -2.64
CA GLY A 54 16.48 -22.03 -2.90
C GLY A 54 17.46 -23.21 -2.97
N CYS A 55 17.04 -24.37 -2.49
CA CYS A 55 17.67 -25.64 -2.78
C CYS A 55 17.80 -25.92 -4.28
N SER A 56 18.94 -25.59 -4.88
CA SER A 56 19.24 -25.99 -6.26
C SER A 56 19.38 -27.52 -6.45
N SER A 57 19.77 -28.25 -5.39
CA SER A 57 19.89 -29.72 -5.39
C SER A 57 20.08 -30.33 -3.99
N LYS A 58 19.85 -31.65 -3.85
CA LYS A 58 20.23 -32.44 -2.64
C LYS A 58 21.72 -32.44 -2.25
N ASN A 59 22.58 -31.74 -2.99
CA ASN A 59 24.00 -31.58 -2.68
C ASN A 59 24.37 -30.13 -2.37
N ASP A 60 23.41 -29.20 -2.38
CA ASP A 60 23.64 -27.83 -2.00
C ASP A 60 23.98 -27.71 -0.51
N ARG A 61 24.52 -26.55 -0.13
CA ARG A 61 25.02 -26.23 1.22
C ARG A 61 24.31 -25.05 1.88
N SER A 62 23.53 -24.29 1.12
CA SER A 62 22.52 -23.35 1.60
C SER A 62 21.15 -23.92 1.28
N GLU A 63 20.13 -23.44 1.98
CA GLU A 63 18.73 -23.54 1.53
C GLU A 63 18.37 -22.24 0.76
N LEU A 64 18.81 -21.05 1.19
CA LEU A 64 18.91 -19.77 0.41
C LEU A 64 19.30 -19.83 -1.10
N ASP A 65 18.55 -19.17 -1.99
CA ASP A 65 18.89 -18.82 -3.39
C ASP A 65 19.55 -17.42 -3.53
N PRO A 66 20.85 -17.33 -3.87
CA PRO A 66 21.55 -16.04 -4.06
C PRO A 66 21.18 -15.28 -5.35
N ASN A 67 19.98 -15.47 -5.88
CA ASN A 67 19.42 -14.76 -7.04
C ASN A 67 17.98 -14.27 -6.80
N VAL A 68 17.44 -14.45 -5.59
CA VAL A 68 16.09 -14.07 -5.14
C VAL A 68 16.32 -13.20 -3.93
N GLU A 69 15.90 -11.93 -3.96
CA GLU A 69 16.24 -10.99 -2.87
C GLU A 69 15.68 -11.50 -1.52
N CYS A 70 14.41 -11.94 -1.50
CA CYS A 70 13.73 -12.53 -0.34
C CYS A 70 14.28 -13.90 0.15
N ASP A 71 15.43 -14.35 -0.34
CA ASP A 71 16.06 -15.63 0.00
C ASP A 71 17.60 -15.64 -0.23
N ASP A 72 18.29 -14.49 -0.28
CA ASP A 72 19.76 -14.45 -0.52
C ASP A 72 20.64 -14.31 0.74
N GLY A 73 20.04 -14.04 1.89
CA GLY A 73 20.68 -13.85 3.19
C GLY A 73 21.17 -12.43 3.46
N ILE A 74 20.63 -11.42 2.78
CA ILE A 74 21.02 -10.01 2.83
C ILE A 74 19.77 -9.12 3.00
N ASP A 75 19.90 -8.07 3.79
CA ASP A 75 18.99 -6.92 3.87
C ASP A 75 19.20 -6.06 2.61
N ASN A 76 18.40 -6.27 1.54
CA ASN A 76 18.60 -5.58 0.25
C ASN A 76 17.91 -4.21 0.16
N ASP A 77 16.84 -3.96 0.93
CA ASP A 77 16.13 -2.68 0.96
C ASP A 77 16.71 -1.68 2.01
N GLY A 78 17.24 -2.19 3.14
CA GLY A 78 17.85 -1.43 4.23
C GLY A 78 16.98 -1.23 5.48
N ASP A 79 15.81 -1.87 5.60
CA ASP A 79 14.84 -1.68 6.70
C ASP A 79 15.23 -2.40 8.01
N ASN A 80 16.18 -3.36 7.93
CA ASN A 80 16.74 -4.23 8.97
C ASN A 80 16.01 -5.56 9.25
N ASP A 81 14.89 -5.86 8.58
CA ASP A 81 14.43 -7.23 8.37
C ASP A 81 15.19 -7.86 7.15
N ILE A 82 15.00 -9.15 6.89
CA ILE A 82 15.85 -9.96 5.97
C ILE A 82 15.07 -11.19 5.44
N ASP A 83 15.22 -11.49 4.15
CA ASP A 83 14.68 -12.66 3.45
C ASP A 83 13.15 -12.76 3.66
N TYR A 84 12.60 -13.98 3.68
CA TYR A 84 11.19 -14.26 4.01
C TYR A 84 10.64 -13.67 5.34
N ASN A 85 11.49 -13.12 6.22
CA ASN A 85 11.00 -12.41 7.42
C ASN A 85 10.73 -10.92 7.17
N ASP A 86 11.18 -10.40 6.03
CA ASP A 86 10.95 -9.04 5.56
C ASP A 86 9.46 -8.78 5.25
N GLY A 87 9.02 -7.55 5.49
CA GLY A 87 7.66 -7.10 5.20
C GLY A 87 7.34 -6.96 3.71
N GLY A 88 8.37 -6.72 2.88
CA GLY A 88 8.26 -6.65 1.43
C GLY A 88 8.07 -8.02 0.76
N CYS A 89 8.46 -9.11 1.40
CA CYS A 89 8.45 -10.43 0.78
C CYS A 89 7.08 -11.12 0.80
N THR A 90 6.51 -11.42 -0.39
CA THR A 90 5.30 -12.27 -0.48
C THR A 90 5.61 -13.78 -0.33
N GLY A 91 6.89 -14.17 -0.44
CA GLY A 91 7.40 -15.51 -0.18
C GLY A 91 8.87 -15.69 -0.57
N PRO A 92 9.51 -16.85 -0.26
CA PRO A 92 10.92 -17.14 -0.55
C PRO A 92 11.22 -17.43 -2.04
N THR A 93 10.34 -17.00 -2.94
CA THR A 93 10.56 -17.01 -4.39
C THR A 93 10.26 -15.66 -5.03
N ASP A 94 10.05 -14.64 -4.20
CA ASP A 94 9.78 -13.28 -4.61
C ASP A 94 11.12 -12.60 -4.89
N ASP A 95 11.34 -12.11 -6.11
CA ASP A 95 12.65 -11.62 -6.55
C ASP A 95 12.90 -10.14 -6.21
N ASP A 96 12.14 -9.60 -5.27
CA ASP A 96 12.13 -8.19 -4.87
C ASP A 96 11.83 -8.06 -3.36
N GLU A 97 12.80 -7.62 -2.57
CA GLU A 97 12.56 -7.19 -1.17
C GLU A 97 11.99 -5.76 -1.14
N THR A 98 12.14 -5.00 -2.24
CA THR A 98 11.80 -3.58 -2.34
C THR A 98 10.33 -3.29 -2.69
N ASN A 99 9.42 -4.17 -2.26
CA ASN A 99 8.04 -3.77 -1.90
C ASN A 99 8.04 -2.86 -0.65
N CYS A 100 9.21 -2.34 -0.25
CA CYS A 100 9.39 -0.95 0.11
C CYS A 100 10.46 -0.25 -0.75
N GLY A 101 10.11 0.81 -1.48
CA GLY A 101 11.02 1.74 -2.16
C GLY A 101 10.89 1.90 -3.68
N ASP A 102 9.85 1.33 -4.30
CA ASP A 102 9.64 1.34 -5.76
C ASP A 102 8.72 2.49 -6.29
N ASP A 103 8.27 3.40 -5.41
CA ASP A 103 7.25 4.44 -5.62
C ASP A 103 5.80 3.90 -5.82
N VAL A 104 5.52 2.62 -5.53
CA VAL A 104 4.19 1.97 -5.64
C VAL A 104 3.73 1.47 -4.28
N CYS A 105 2.67 2.07 -3.72
CA CYS A 105 2.16 1.57 -2.44
C CYS A 105 1.35 0.27 -2.59
N GLU A 106 1.91 -0.84 -2.09
CA GLU A 106 1.34 -2.18 -2.10
C GLU A 106 0.77 -2.61 -0.71
N GLY A 107 0.23 -3.83 -0.68
CA GLY A 107 -0.68 -4.31 0.36
C GLY A 107 -0.02 -4.80 1.65
N GLY A 108 0.78 -3.96 2.31
CA GLY A 108 1.47 -4.26 3.57
C GLY A 108 2.20 -3.08 4.20
N GLU A 109 2.39 -2.02 3.43
CA GLU A 109 3.16 -0.83 3.78
C GLU A 109 2.35 0.20 4.58
N ASP A 110 2.97 0.74 5.62
CA ASP A 110 2.63 2.01 6.23
C ASP A 110 3.91 2.76 6.63
N CYS A 111 3.86 4.07 6.85
CA CYS A 111 5.07 4.87 7.13
C CYS A 111 5.81 4.55 8.46
N ASN A 112 5.46 3.46 9.16
CA ASN A 112 6.20 2.93 10.31
C ASN A 112 7.02 1.66 9.98
N ASN A 113 6.60 0.83 9.02
CA ASN A 113 7.40 -0.28 8.47
C ASN A 113 8.06 0.15 7.16
N CYS A 114 7.26 0.60 6.17
CA CYS A 114 7.77 1.11 4.92
C CYS A 114 7.77 2.65 4.86
N ALA A 115 8.89 3.26 5.23
CA ALA A 115 9.07 4.71 5.14
C ALA A 115 9.74 5.17 3.83
N ALA A 116 10.17 4.25 2.94
CA ALA A 116 10.87 4.60 1.70
C ALA A 116 9.90 5.13 0.63
N ASP A 117 8.73 4.50 0.44
CA ASP A 117 7.67 4.99 -0.45
C ASP A 117 6.88 6.18 0.12
N CYS A 118 7.06 6.48 1.41
CA CYS A 118 6.55 7.69 2.02
C CYS A 118 7.35 8.93 1.59
N LEU A 119 7.17 9.33 0.33
CA LEU A 119 7.75 10.49 -0.36
C LEU A 119 7.88 11.74 0.54
N GLU A 120 9.09 12.33 0.55
CA GLU A 120 9.50 13.30 1.58
C GLU A 120 8.53 14.48 1.83
N SER A 121 8.27 14.72 3.11
CA SER A 121 7.72 15.97 3.66
C SER A 121 6.34 16.39 3.13
N GLY A 122 5.39 15.45 3.07
CA GLY A 122 3.96 15.77 2.93
C GLY A 122 3.04 14.58 2.77
N GLN A 123 3.56 13.43 2.34
CA GLN A 123 2.78 12.28 1.94
C GLN A 123 2.64 11.26 3.08
N VAL A 124 1.49 10.56 3.15
CA VAL A 124 1.01 9.88 4.36
C VAL A 124 0.24 8.59 4.05
N CYS A 125 0.65 7.45 4.64
CA CYS A 125 -0.16 6.23 4.74
C CYS A 125 -1.06 6.27 6.00
N CYS A 126 -2.24 5.64 5.94
CA CYS A 126 -3.36 5.98 6.83
C CYS A 126 -3.42 5.24 8.18
N ASN A 127 -3.24 5.99 9.28
CA ASN A 127 -4.11 5.86 10.48
C ASN A 127 -4.04 7.06 11.46
N GLY A 128 -4.35 8.28 10.97
CA GLY A 128 -4.72 9.40 11.88
C GLY A 128 -4.12 10.79 11.65
N VAL A 129 -4.30 11.36 10.44
CA VAL A 129 -4.24 12.82 10.11
C VAL A 129 -2.84 13.46 10.11
N ALA A 130 -2.36 14.23 9.12
CA ALA A 130 -2.83 14.67 7.78
C ALA A 130 -1.75 15.63 7.19
N TYR A 131 -1.64 15.98 5.90
CA TYR A 131 -2.19 15.51 4.61
C TYR A 131 -1.43 16.29 3.51
N TRP A 132 -0.94 15.63 2.44
CA TRP A 132 -1.20 15.98 1.02
C TRP A 132 -0.63 14.88 0.10
N GLY A 133 -1.49 13.95 -0.33
CA GLY A 133 -1.20 12.78 -1.18
C GLY A 133 -0.62 11.58 -0.42
N ASP A 134 -0.79 10.32 -0.85
CA ASP A 134 -1.76 9.77 -1.82
C ASP A 134 -1.99 8.29 -1.39
N CYS A 135 -2.83 8.04 -0.39
CA CYS A 135 -3.10 6.70 0.19
C CYS A 135 -4.38 6.69 1.05
N CYS A 136 -5.57 6.60 0.45
CA CYS A 136 -6.80 6.23 1.17
C CYS A 136 -7.50 5.02 0.55
N ASP A 137 -8.25 4.31 1.39
CA ASP A 137 -9.36 3.45 0.97
C ASP A 137 -10.70 4.07 1.42
N ASP A 138 -11.82 3.62 0.84
CA ASP A 138 -13.18 4.03 1.24
C ASP A 138 -13.45 3.79 2.74
N ASN A 139 -12.78 2.81 3.36
CA ASN A 139 -12.90 2.50 4.78
C ASN A 139 -12.25 3.54 5.71
N ASP A 140 -11.33 4.37 5.21
CA ASP A 140 -10.70 5.45 5.98
C ASP A 140 -11.55 6.73 6.03
N CYS A 141 -12.49 6.87 5.10
CA CYS A 141 -13.28 8.09 4.94
C CYS A 141 -14.49 8.13 5.87
N THR A 142 -14.79 9.31 6.42
CA THR A 142 -15.99 9.49 7.25
C THR A 142 -17.22 9.76 6.39
N SER A 143 -18.20 8.85 6.44
CA SER A 143 -19.50 9.02 5.76
C SER A 143 -20.05 10.44 5.97
N PRO A 144 -20.31 11.23 4.90
CA PRO A 144 -20.63 10.76 3.54
C PRO A 144 -19.46 10.78 2.53
N GLU A 145 -18.22 10.94 2.98
CA GLU A 145 -17.04 10.97 2.10
C GLU A 145 -16.65 9.56 1.62
N THR A 146 -16.03 9.49 0.44
CA THR A 146 -15.47 8.31 -0.23
C THR A 146 -14.07 8.64 -0.74
N CYS A 147 -13.21 7.65 -0.95
CA CYS A 147 -11.87 7.88 -1.47
C CYS A 147 -11.94 8.08 -3.00
N VAL A 148 -11.71 9.31 -3.46
CA VAL A 148 -11.69 9.69 -4.88
C VAL A 148 -10.38 10.40 -5.16
N ASN A 149 -9.62 9.94 -6.17
CA ASN A 149 -8.27 10.43 -6.47
C ASN A 149 -7.41 10.51 -5.20
N HIS A 150 -7.36 9.40 -4.45
CA HIS A 150 -6.61 9.21 -3.20
C HIS A 150 -6.86 10.27 -2.11
N ASN A 151 -8.03 10.92 -2.13
CA ASN A 151 -8.47 11.86 -1.10
C ASN A 151 -9.91 11.53 -0.66
N CYS A 152 -10.16 11.56 0.66
CA CYS A 152 -11.53 11.51 1.17
C CYS A 152 -12.27 12.79 0.80
N GLN A 153 -13.27 12.66 -0.07
CA GLN A 153 -14.15 13.74 -0.49
C GLN A 153 -15.55 13.21 -0.79
N ILE A 154 -16.54 14.09 -0.81
CA ILE A 154 -17.87 13.71 -1.29
C ILE A 154 -17.75 13.50 -2.81
N ALA A 155 -18.06 12.30 -3.28
CA ALA A 155 -17.98 11.94 -4.68
C ALA A 155 -18.74 12.94 -5.58
N ASP A 156 -18.19 13.16 -6.78
CA ASP A 156 -18.88 13.89 -7.84
C ASP A 156 -20.27 13.30 -8.03
N SER A 157 -21.27 14.17 -8.15
CA SER A 157 -22.66 13.78 -8.27
C SER A 157 -23.46 14.85 -8.99
N CYS A 158 -24.46 14.40 -9.74
CA CYS A 158 -25.35 15.26 -10.49
C CYS A 158 -26.78 14.73 -10.39
N SER A 159 -27.67 15.56 -9.85
CA SER A 159 -29.12 15.31 -9.80
C SER A 159 -29.84 16.42 -10.53
N ASP A 160 -30.72 16.02 -11.43
CA ASP A 160 -31.48 16.90 -12.31
C ASP A 160 -32.99 16.79 -12.04
N THR A 161 -33.73 17.91 -12.05
CA THR A 161 -35.15 17.91 -11.66
C THR A 161 -36.13 17.62 -12.80
N ASP A 162 -35.74 17.84 -14.05
CA ASP A 162 -36.57 17.54 -15.24
C ASP A 162 -36.06 16.32 -16.04
N GLY A 163 -34.80 15.93 -15.84
CA GLY A 163 -34.24 14.64 -16.26
C GLY A 163 -33.22 14.72 -17.40
N GLY A 164 -32.49 15.83 -17.53
CA GLY A 164 -31.42 16.01 -18.49
C GLY A 164 -31.71 17.19 -19.41
N TYR A 165 -31.33 17.09 -20.69
CA TYR A 165 -31.57 18.16 -21.67
C TYR A 165 -33.06 18.27 -22.05
N VAL A 166 -33.83 19.11 -21.36
CA VAL A 166 -35.30 19.25 -21.44
C VAL A 166 -35.74 20.72 -21.51
N LEU A 167 -35.32 21.41 -22.58
CA LEU A 167 -35.59 22.82 -22.96
C LEU A 167 -37.03 23.38 -22.81
N THR A 168 -38.03 22.59 -22.44
CA THR A 168 -39.46 22.95 -22.33
C THR A 168 -40.01 22.91 -20.91
N VAL A 169 -39.18 22.52 -19.93
CA VAL A 169 -39.46 22.53 -18.50
C VAL A 169 -38.37 23.37 -17.83
N GLN A 170 -38.65 23.97 -16.67
CA GLN A 170 -37.58 24.59 -15.89
C GLN A 170 -36.96 23.51 -14.99
N GLY A 171 -35.74 23.10 -15.33
CA GLY A 171 -34.89 22.22 -14.56
C GLY A 171 -34.07 22.95 -13.51
N THR A 172 -33.32 22.17 -12.74
CA THR A 172 -32.34 22.60 -11.76
C THR A 172 -31.42 21.43 -11.50
N VAL A 173 -30.16 21.61 -11.84
CA VAL A 173 -29.08 20.67 -11.54
C VAL A 173 -28.52 20.99 -10.17
N SER A 174 -28.20 19.95 -9.39
CA SER A 174 -27.53 20.09 -8.10
C SER A 174 -26.72 18.84 -7.74
N GLY A 175 -25.66 19.01 -6.98
CA GLY A 175 -24.80 17.90 -6.56
C GLY A 175 -23.47 18.40 -6.03
N TYR A 176 -22.42 17.58 -6.20
CA TYR A 176 -21.04 17.87 -5.80
C TYR A 176 -20.10 17.76 -7.00
N ASP A 177 -19.12 18.66 -7.07
CA ASP A 177 -18.08 18.71 -8.10
C ASP A 177 -16.75 19.00 -7.39
N SER A 178 -15.82 18.05 -7.44
CA SER A 178 -14.54 18.09 -6.70
C SER A 178 -14.73 18.35 -5.19
N GLY A 179 -15.77 17.74 -4.61
CA GLY A 179 -16.18 17.93 -3.21
C GLY A 179 -16.93 19.25 -2.91
N TYR A 180 -17.09 20.16 -3.87
CA TYR A 180 -17.82 21.43 -3.67
C TYR A 180 -19.30 21.29 -4.07
N PRO A 181 -20.26 21.68 -3.20
CA PRO A 181 -21.68 21.62 -3.54
C PRO A 181 -22.06 22.73 -4.52
N TYR A 182 -22.82 22.39 -5.56
CA TYR A 182 -23.33 23.33 -6.56
C TYR A 182 -24.84 23.18 -6.76
N SER A 183 -25.47 24.23 -7.29
CA SER A 183 -26.84 24.19 -7.78
C SER A 183 -27.07 25.28 -8.83
N TYR A 184 -27.58 24.90 -9.99
CA TYR A 184 -27.85 25.77 -11.13
C TYR A 184 -29.25 25.52 -11.66
N THR A 185 -30.03 26.60 -11.81
CA THR A 185 -31.42 26.57 -12.31
C THR A 185 -31.47 27.21 -13.68
N ASP A 186 -32.25 26.63 -14.59
CA ASP A 186 -32.41 27.16 -15.94
C ASP A 186 -33.00 28.56 -15.94
N TYR A 187 -32.46 29.41 -16.80
CA TYR A 187 -32.86 30.80 -16.85
C TYR A 187 -32.88 31.34 -18.27
N CYS A 188 -33.83 32.25 -18.48
CA CYS A 188 -33.98 32.97 -19.73
C CYS A 188 -33.17 34.27 -19.72
N ASN A 189 -32.45 34.51 -20.80
CA ASN A 189 -31.88 35.81 -21.14
C ASN A 189 -32.48 36.27 -22.48
N SER A 190 -33.56 37.08 -22.41
CA SER A 190 -34.36 37.46 -23.57
C SER A 190 -34.98 36.24 -24.26
N THR A 191 -34.63 35.94 -25.53
CA THR A 191 -35.10 34.77 -26.28
C THR A 191 -34.23 33.53 -26.07
N TYR A 192 -33.10 33.66 -25.38
CA TYR A 192 -32.16 32.57 -25.13
C TYR A 192 -32.44 31.88 -23.80
N LEU A 193 -32.30 30.57 -23.80
CA LEU A 193 -32.31 29.70 -22.63
C LEU A 193 -30.86 29.28 -22.33
N THR A 194 -30.41 29.46 -21.10
CA THR A 194 -29.28 28.68 -20.58
C THR A 194 -29.87 27.44 -19.93
N GLU A 195 -29.60 26.30 -20.54
CA GLU A 195 -29.95 24.97 -20.02
C GLU A 195 -28.79 24.46 -19.16
N TYR A 196 -29.07 23.95 -17.97
CA TYR A 196 -28.17 23.14 -17.16
C TYR A 196 -28.71 21.71 -17.11
N TYR A 197 -27.87 20.71 -17.32
CA TYR A 197 -28.31 19.31 -17.34
C TYR A 197 -27.22 18.34 -16.88
N CYS A 198 -27.62 17.15 -16.39
CA CYS A 198 -26.69 16.08 -16.06
C CYS A 198 -26.30 15.17 -17.24
N ILE A 199 -25.04 14.73 -17.27
CA ILE A 199 -24.59 13.53 -17.99
C ILE A 199 -23.77 12.67 -17.02
N GLY A 200 -24.36 11.56 -16.55
CA GLY A 200 -23.79 10.80 -15.44
C GLY A 200 -23.71 11.67 -14.19
N ASP A 201 -22.57 11.62 -13.50
CA ASP A 201 -22.33 12.38 -12.27
C ASP A 201 -21.79 13.80 -12.51
N GLN A 202 -21.67 14.24 -13.78
CA GLN A 202 -21.21 15.58 -14.15
C GLN A 202 -22.34 16.47 -14.69
N TRP A 203 -22.32 17.73 -14.29
CA TRP A 203 -23.21 18.77 -14.82
C TRP A 203 -22.61 19.42 -16.07
N TRP A 204 -23.49 19.84 -16.97
CA TRP A 204 -23.17 20.54 -18.22
C TRP A 204 -24.10 21.73 -18.37
N ASN A 205 -23.77 22.64 -19.28
CA ASN A 205 -24.67 23.70 -19.69
C ASN A 205 -24.59 23.99 -21.20
N ASP A 206 -25.69 24.43 -21.80
CA ASP A 206 -25.79 24.83 -23.20
C ASP A 206 -26.55 26.16 -23.33
N PHE A 207 -26.46 26.81 -24.49
CA PHE A 207 -27.06 28.12 -24.74
C PHE A 207 -27.90 28.11 -26.02
N VAL A 208 -29.22 28.07 -25.85
CA VAL A 208 -30.19 27.77 -26.90
C VAL A 208 -31.03 28.99 -27.26
N ASP A 209 -31.17 29.31 -28.55
CA ASP A 209 -32.14 30.30 -29.03
C ASP A 209 -33.51 29.63 -29.25
N CYS A 210 -34.46 29.87 -28.35
CA CYS A 210 -35.81 29.29 -28.44
C CYS A 210 -36.49 29.66 -29.77
N SER A 211 -36.18 30.83 -30.37
CA SER A 211 -36.81 31.29 -31.61
C SER A 211 -36.46 30.45 -32.85
N MET A 212 -35.44 29.60 -32.76
CA MET A 212 -35.03 28.70 -33.85
C MET A 212 -35.62 27.28 -33.73
N MET A 213 -36.22 26.92 -32.59
CA MET A 213 -36.64 25.55 -32.26
C MET A 213 -38.17 25.33 -32.26
N ASN A 214 -38.91 26.02 -33.14
CA ASN A 214 -40.39 26.10 -33.17
C ASN A 214 -41.06 26.72 -31.92
N HIS A 215 -40.28 27.11 -30.91
CA HIS A 215 -40.74 27.97 -29.82
C HIS A 215 -40.68 29.44 -30.24
N THR A 216 -41.30 30.32 -29.45
CA THR A 216 -41.40 31.76 -29.79
C THR A 216 -40.70 32.66 -28.79
N THR A 217 -40.58 32.23 -27.54
CA THR A 217 -39.94 32.97 -26.46
C THR A 217 -39.29 32.03 -25.45
N CYS A 218 -38.34 32.53 -24.67
CA CYS A 218 -37.96 31.90 -23.41
C CYS A 218 -38.79 32.53 -22.28
N SER A 219 -39.38 31.73 -21.40
CA SER A 219 -40.09 32.21 -20.21
C SER A 219 -39.83 31.29 -19.02
N ASN A 220 -39.51 31.86 -17.86
CA ASN A 220 -39.27 31.13 -16.60
C ASN A 220 -38.30 29.94 -16.72
N GLY A 221 -37.21 30.09 -17.47
CA GLY A 221 -36.23 29.00 -17.65
C GLY A 221 -36.69 27.87 -18.56
N ALA A 222 -37.63 28.12 -19.49
CA ALA A 222 -38.05 27.16 -20.50
C ALA A 222 -38.37 27.85 -21.84
N CYS A 223 -38.17 27.16 -22.96
CA CYS A 223 -38.66 27.57 -24.26
C CYS A 223 -40.17 27.31 -24.40
N VAL A 224 -40.92 28.34 -24.85
CA VAL A 224 -42.39 28.32 -25.05
C VAL A 224 -42.80 28.83 -26.43
#